data_AF-C3PKT6-F1
#
_entry.id   AF-C3PKT6-F1
#
_cell.length_a   1.000
_cell.length_b   1.000
_cell.length_c   1.000
_cell.angle_alpha   90.00
_cell.angle_beta   90.00
_cell.angle_gamma   90.00
#
_symmetry.space_group_name_H-M   'P 1'
#
loop_
_entity.id
_entity.type
_entity.pdbx_description
1 polymer ?
#
loop_
_entity_poly.entity_id
_entity_poly.type
_entity_poly.pdbx_seq_one_letter_code
_entity_poly.pdbx_strand_id
1 'polypeptide(L)'
;MKETNSVTGSVIIVGSGLAGMVAGYEALKGGKHVIFLEQENRNNLGGQAFWSLGGLFYVDSPEQKMMRVKDSEELAWRDWANSADYDPVTEDDRHDFWGAKWGREYVRFAANEKRGYLKSLGLNVLPTIGWAERGSGDASGHGNSVPRFHLTWGTGPEVVRVFREPLLKAEEQGQVEFHFRHRVDELVVENDDAGNPRVVGVRGSVLSPTNQVRGEASPRDVVKHFELRGSAVVIATGGIGGNLEKVRKMWPTERWGECPNELVTGVPAHVDGRGIDIAQQAGASVVNTDRMWAYTEGMTNWNSIWPGHGIRIIPGPSALWIDAEGNRLPTNLFPGTDNLAALAHIGQTGHGYSWFVLNKAIVDKEFIFSGSEQNPDLTDKEFKKLAGKLGPGTHVAVKAFMDNGIDWVVEDNLEDLVAGMNQISPEGSPTIEVTQLKKVLEDRDSQLDNPFSKDAQVNYLRVARGFLGDKLIRVAPPHRILDESKGPLIAVRLKFLTRKTLGGLETNLDGQCLNPDGTVLPGLYACGEASGFGGGGMHGKNALEGTFLGGCIHSGKRVGEALARG
;
A
#
# COMPACT_ATOMS: atom_id res chain seq x y z
N MET A 1 13.10 -9.25 -37.66
CA MET A 1 13.20 -8.24 -36.59
C MET A 1 13.66 -6.95 -37.24
N LYS A 2 12.92 -5.85 -37.12
CA LYS A 2 13.51 -4.52 -37.38
C LYS A 2 14.01 -4.03 -36.02
N GLU A 3 15.33 -3.94 -35.88
CA GLU A 3 15.96 -3.22 -34.76
C GLU A 3 15.36 -1.81 -34.73
N THR A 4 14.66 -1.48 -33.66
CA THR A 4 14.48 -0.08 -33.27
C THR A 4 15.84 0.38 -32.77
N ASN A 5 16.58 1.11 -33.59
CA ASN A 5 17.85 1.74 -33.22
C ASN A 5 17.60 2.68 -32.03
N SER A 6 17.81 2.19 -30.80
CA SER A 6 17.83 3.01 -29.60
C SER A 6 19.08 3.89 -29.61
N VAL A 7 19.00 5.05 -28.96
CA VAL A 7 20.19 5.87 -28.71
C VAL A 7 21.18 5.03 -27.89
N THR A 8 22.39 4.83 -28.40
CA THR A 8 23.45 4.05 -27.74
C THR A 8 23.64 4.54 -26.31
N GLY A 9 23.59 3.62 -25.35
CA GLY A 9 23.80 3.94 -23.92
C GLY A 9 22.54 4.35 -23.13
N SER A 10 21.35 4.24 -23.71
CA SER A 10 20.07 4.51 -23.03
C SER A 10 19.84 3.64 -21.79
N VAL A 11 19.17 4.20 -20.78
CA VAL A 11 18.64 3.45 -19.63
C VAL A 11 17.23 2.97 -19.97
N ILE A 12 16.96 1.67 -19.83
CA ILE A 12 15.64 1.09 -20.05
C ILE A 12 14.94 0.90 -18.71
N ILE A 13 13.74 1.46 -18.54
CA ILE A 13 12.92 1.31 -17.35
C ILE A 13 11.66 0.54 -17.70
N VAL A 14 11.49 -0.63 -17.08
CA VAL A 14 10.32 -1.49 -17.26
C VAL A 14 9.29 -1.16 -16.19
N GLY A 15 8.20 -0.51 -16.59
CA GLY A 15 7.12 -0.04 -15.73
C GLY A 15 7.12 1.48 -15.53
N SER A 16 6.00 2.12 -15.84
CA SER A 16 5.80 3.58 -15.72
C SER A 16 5.09 3.98 -14.41
N GLY A 17 5.26 3.16 -13.36
CA GLY A 17 4.80 3.46 -12.01
C GLY A 17 5.64 4.54 -11.33
N LEU A 18 5.28 4.91 -10.09
CA LEU A 18 5.99 5.95 -9.33
C LEU A 18 7.50 5.68 -9.21
N ALA A 19 7.90 4.46 -8.82
CA ALA A 19 9.33 4.14 -8.63
C ALA A 19 10.14 4.28 -9.93
N GLY A 20 9.58 3.78 -11.05
CA GLY A 20 10.19 3.91 -12.37
C GLY A 20 10.31 5.37 -12.81
N MET A 21 9.27 6.18 -12.61
CA MET A 21 9.32 7.62 -12.93
C MET A 21 10.33 8.37 -12.06
N VAL A 22 10.46 8.05 -10.77
CA VAL A 22 11.48 8.68 -9.92
C VAL A 22 12.88 8.30 -10.39
N ALA A 23 13.11 7.03 -10.72
CA ALA A 23 14.39 6.56 -11.26
C ALA A 23 14.73 7.25 -12.59
N GLY A 24 13.77 7.34 -13.51
CA GLY A 24 13.96 8.03 -14.79
C GLY A 24 14.19 9.53 -14.61
N TYR A 25 13.50 10.17 -13.66
CA TYR A 25 13.68 11.60 -13.37
C TYR A 25 15.10 11.91 -12.86
N GLU A 26 15.62 11.11 -11.93
CA GLU A 26 16.99 11.31 -11.41
C GLU A 26 18.06 10.90 -12.43
N ALA A 27 17.85 9.84 -13.21
CA ALA A 27 18.76 9.47 -14.31
C ALA A 27 18.82 10.56 -15.39
N LEU A 28 17.67 11.15 -15.75
CA LEU A 28 17.58 12.27 -16.68
C LEU A 28 18.33 13.50 -16.16
N LYS A 29 18.24 13.81 -14.86
CA LYS A 29 19.04 14.89 -14.24
C LYS A 29 20.55 14.63 -14.33
N GLY A 30 20.96 13.37 -14.38
CA GLY A 30 22.32 12.94 -14.69
C GLY A 30 22.71 13.02 -16.17
N GLY A 31 21.83 13.50 -17.04
CA GLY A 31 22.06 13.59 -18.49
C GLY A 31 21.87 12.28 -19.25
N LYS A 32 21.24 11.26 -18.64
CA LYS A 32 20.96 10.00 -19.32
C LYS A 32 19.72 10.11 -20.21
N HIS A 33 19.77 9.42 -21.35
CA HIS A 33 18.59 9.17 -22.17
C HIS A 33 17.80 7.99 -21.58
N VAL A 34 16.48 8.16 -21.41
CA VAL A 34 15.64 7.19 -20.68
C VAL A 34 14.52 6.66 -21.56
N ILE A 35 14.36 5.34 -21.61
CA ILE A 35 13.31 4.65 -22.35
C ILE A 35 12.41 3.91 -21.37
N PHE A 36 11.14 4.30 -21.29
CA PHE A 36 10.12 3.59 -20.52
C PHE A 36 9.39 2.57 -21.37
N LEU A 37 9.26 1.35 -20.87
CA LEU A 37 8.41 0.30 -21.43
C LEU A 37 7.22 0.06 -20.52
N GLU A 38 6.01 0.17 -21.06
CA GLU A 38 4.77 0.01 -20.31
C GLU A 38 3.82 -0.92 -21.06
N GLN A 39 3.33 -1.98 -20.40
CA GLN A 39 2.39 -2.90 -21.02
C GLN A 39 0.99 -2.29 -21.15
N GLU A 40 0.64 -1.35 -20.28
CA GLU A 40 -0.60 -0.59 -20.35
C GLU A 40 -0.54 0.58 -21.36
N ASN A 41 -1.68 1.22 -21.60
CA ASN A 41 -1.74 2.43 -22.42
C ASN A 41 -1.32 3.68 -21.60
N ARG A 42 -1.17 4.82 -22.29
CA ARG A 42 -0.74 6.10 -21.68
C ARG A 42 -1.63 6.58 -20.54
N ASN A 43 -2.89 6.18 -20.50
CA ASN A 43 -3.82 6.50 -19.41
C ASN A 43 -3.37 5.94 -18.07
N ASN A 44 -2.46 4.96 -18.03
CA ASN A 44 -1.99 4.29 -16.82
C ASN A 44 -0.68 4.84 -16.22
N LEU A 45 -0.10 5.92 -16.78
CA LEU A 45 1.09 6.59 -16.21
C LEU A 45 0.93 6.85 -14.70
N GLY A 46 1.89 6.40 -13.88
CA GLY A 46 1.78 6.40 -12.42
C GLY A 46 1.46 5.04 -11.81
N GLY A 47 0.95 4.10 -12.61
CA GLY A 47 0.53 2.78 -12.15
C GLY A 47 -0.38 2.87 -10.92
N GLN A 48 -0.27 1.88 -10.03
CA GLN A 48 -1.08 1.83 -8.81
C GLN A 48 -0.87 3.00 -7.83
N ALA A 49 0.22 3.76 -7.93
CA ALA A 49 0.47 4.90 -7.05
C ALA A 49 -0.51 6.06 -7.31
N PHE A 50 -1.08 6.12 -8.51
CA PHE A 50 -2.09 7.12 -8.88
C PHE A 50 -3.31 7.06 -7.96
N TRP A 51 -3.78 5.86 -7.59
CA TRP A 51 -4.97 5.68 -6.73
C TRP A 51 -4.69 5.77 -5.24
N SER A 52 -3.46 6.05 -4.83
CA SER A 52 -3.14 6.14 -3.40
C SER A 52 -3.83 7.34 -2.76
N LEU A 53 -4.24 7.21 -1.49
CA LEU A 53 -4.62 8.36 -0.65
C LEU A 53 -3.47 9.38 -0.46
N GLY A 54 -2.23 9.04 -0.81
CA GLY A 54 -1.10 9.97 -0.74
C GLY A 54 -0.46 10.09 0.64
N GLY A 55 -0.57 9.04 1.45
CA GLY A 55 0.08 8.97 2.76
C GLY A 55 1.61 8.84 2.64
N LEU A 56 2.34 9.72 3.34
CA LEU A 56 3.80 9.73 3.44
C LEU A 56 4.26 9.72 4.89
N PHE A 57 5.20 8.85 5.20
CA PHE A 57 5.86 8.75 6.50
C PHE A 57 6.92 9.85 6.66
N TYR A 58 6.72 10.86 7.50
CA TYR A 58 7.79 11.82 7.84
C TYR A 58 8.15 11.73 9.32
N VAL A 59 9.40 12.07 9.61
CA VAL A 59 9.98 12.05 10.96
C VAL A 59 10.46 13.47 11.31
N ASP A 60 10.19 13.90 12.53
CA ASP A 60 10.48 15.22 13.09
C ASP A 60 10.08 16.43 12.20
N SER A 61 8.94 16.30 11.51
CA SER A 61 8.44 17.28 10.56
C SER A 61 7.92 18.57 11.23
N PRO A 62 7.88 19.71 10.50
CA PRO A 62 7.17 20.91 10.96
C PRO A 62 5.71 20.65 11.34
N GLU A 63 5.02 19.77 10.61
CA GLU A 63 3.64 19.39 10.88
C GLU A 63 3.50 18.64 12.22
N GLN A 64 4.44 17.75 12.54
CA GLN A 64 4.53 17.09 13.85
C GLN A 64 4.75 18.10 14.98
N LYS A 65 5.68 19.05 14.80
CA LYS A 65 5.96 20.09 15.80
C LYS A 65 4.75 20.97 16.07
N MET A 66 4.03 21.37 15.03
CA MET A 66 2.79 22.14 15.14
C MET A 66 1.70 21.38 15.92
N MET A 67 1.66 20.05 15.80
CA MET A 67 0.76 19.17 16.55
C MET A 67 1.32 18.72 17.90
N ARG A 68 2.42 19.34 18.37
CA ARG A 68 3.10 19.08 19.65
C ARG A 68 3.65 17.66 19.79
N VAL A 69 4.00 17.04 18.67
CA VAL A 69 4.64 15.73 18.63
C VAL A 69 6.15 15.93 18.64
N LYS A 70 6.82 15.22 19.55
CA LYS A 70 8.28 15.14 19.62
C LYS A 70 8.70 13.81 18.99
N ASP A 71 9.55 13.88 17.98
CA ASP A 71 10.00 12.72 17.22
C ASP A 71 11.49 12.83 16.92
N SER A 72 12.13 11.73 16.52
CA SER A 72 13.53 11.71 16.09
C SER A 72 13.81 10.54 15.16
N GLU A 73 14.93 10.58 14.44
CA GLU A 73 15.38 9.46 13.60
C GLU A 73 15.55 8.17 14.43
N GLU A 74 16.08 8.28 15.64
CA GLU A 74 16.31 7.14 16.54
C GLU A 74 15.00 6.51 17.00
N LEU A 75 14.01 7.32 17.36
CA LEU A 75 12.68 6.83 17.75
C LEU A 75 12.00 6.16 16.55
N ALA A 76 12.04 6.80 15.39
CA ALA A 76 11.47 6.23 14.16
C ALA A 76 12.18 4.93 13.76
N TRP A 77 13.50 4.84 13.93
CA TRP A 77 14.24 3.61 13.68
C TRP A 77 13.89 2.50 14.65
N ARG A 78 13.69 2.81 15.93
CA ARG A 78 13.24 1.82 16.91
C ARG A 78 11.88 1.23 16.53
N ASP A 79 10.92 2.10 16.22
CA ASP A 79 9.58 1.69 15.77
C ASP A 79 9.64 0.86 14.47
N TRP A 80 10.52 1.27 13.55
CA TRP A 80 10.77 0.55 12.30
C TRP A 80 11.35 -0.85 12.56
N ALA A 81 12.43 -0.95 13.33
CA ALA A 81 13.11 -2.21 13.60
C ALA A 81 12.21 -3.20 14.33
N ASN A 82 11.44 -2.74 15.31
CA ASN A 82 10.46 -3.57 16.02
C ASN A 82 9.34 -4.07 15.11
N SER A 83 8.87 -3.23 14.17
CA SER A 83 7.84 -3.63 13.21
C SER A 83 8.38 -4.60 12.17
N ALA A 84 9.56 -4.28 11.62
CA ALA A 84 10.16 -5.07 10.57
C ALA A 84 10.52 -6.47 11.06
N ASP A 85 10.92 -6.63 12.33
CA ASP A 85 11.23 -7.93 12.94
C ASP A 85 12.10 -8.80 12.00
N TYR A 86 13.18 -8.19 11.51
CA TYR A 86 14.10 -8.83 10.58
C TYR A 86 14.68 -10.10 11.18
N ASP A 87 14.76 -11.15 10.37
CA ASP A 87 15.41 -12.38 10.78
C ASP A 87 16.93 -12.15 10.92
N PRO A 88 17.60 -12.82 11.89
CA PRO A 88 19.04 -12.69 12.07
C PRO A 88 19.81 -13.12 10.82
N VAL A 89 20.78 -12.30 10.43
CA VAL A 89 21.70 -12.65 9.33
C VAL A 89 22.73 -13.65 9.85
N THR A 90 22.87 -14.78 9.15
CA THR A 90 23.83 -15.84 9.41
C THR A 90 24.72 -16.08 8.19
N GLU A 91 25.72 -16.97 8.30
CA GLU A 91 26.56 -17.34 7.15
C GLU A 91 25.75 -18.02 6.03
N ASP A 92 24.76 -18.82 6.40
CA ASP A 92 23.93 -19.59 5.46
C ASP A 92 22.68 -18.83 5.00
N ASP A 93 22.28 -17.79 5.73
CA ASP A 93 21.06 -17.05 5.43
C ASP A 93 21.21 -15.54 5.62
N ARG A 94 21.08 -14.82 4.52
CA ARG A 94 21.25 -13.37 4.43
C ARG A 94 20.03 -12.63 3.88
N HIS A 95 18.87 -13.28 3.78
CA HIS A 95 17.70 -12.74 3.07
C HIS A 95 17.25 -11.35 3.57
N ASP A 96 17.54 -11.01 4.83
CA ASP A 96 17.23 -9.70 5.42
C ASP A 96 18.38 -8.71 5.49
N PHE A 97 19.59 -9.11 5.09
CA PHE A 97 20.78 -8.24 5.20
C PHE A 97 20.59 -6.92 4.46
N TRP A 98 20.16 -6.99 3.19
CA TRP A 98 19.90 -5.79 2.40
C TRP A 98 18.59 -5.11 2.79
N GLY A 99 17.54 -5.87 3.11
CA GLY A 99 16.27 -5.33 3.61
C GLY A 99 16.46 -4.41 4.82
N ALA A 100 17.23 -4.85 5.82
CA ALA A 100 17.54 -4.07 7.02
C ALA A 100 18.34 -2.79 6.72
N LYS A 101 19.33 -2.86 5.82
CA LYS A 101 20.10 -1.68 5.39
C LYS A 101 19.22 -0.66 4.66
N TRP A 102 18.38 -1.12 3.73
CA TRP A 102 17.42 -0.28 3.04
C TRP A 102 16.42 0.36 4.01
N GLY A 103 15.94 -0.38 5.00
CA GLY A 103 15.04 0.14 6.04
C GLY A 103 15.69 1.29 6.81
N ARG A 104 16.96 1.11 7.22
CA ARG A 104 17.71 2.16 7.92
C ARG A 104 17.90 3.41 7.06
N GLU A 105 18.29 3.26 5.81
CA GLU A 105 18.46 4.39 4.89
C GLU A 105 17.12 5.07 4.55
N TYR A 106 16.02 4.31 4.50
CA TYR A 106 14.69 4.90 4.33
C TYR A 106 14.27 5.76 5.52
N VAL A 107 14.51 5.30 6.76
CA VAL A 107 14.22 6.11 7.97
C VAL A 107 15.07 7.38 7.98
N ARG A 108 16.37 7.27 7.67
CA ARG A 108 17.26 8.45 7.52
C ARG A 108 16.75 9.40 6.44
N PHE A 109 16.34 8.88 5.28
CA PHE A 109 15.76 9.68 4.20
C PHE A 109 14.48 10.39 4.66
N ALA A 110 13.60 9.69 5.38
CA ALA A 110 12.35 10.24 5.89
C ALA A 110 12.53 11.35 6.93
N ALA A 111 13.59 11.26 7.76
CA ALA A 111 13.92 12.26 8.78
C ALA A 111 14.62 13.50 8.22
N ASN A 112 15.51 13.31 7.24
CA ASN A 112 16.47 14.37 6.89
C ASN A 112 16.26 14.99 5.50
N GLU A 113 15.80 14.21 4.52
CA GLU A 113 15.87 14.62 3.11
C GLU A 113 14.50 14.69 2.43
N LYS A 114 13.64 13.68 2.64
CA LYS A 114 12.45 13.42 1.83
C LYS A 114 11.50 14.62 1.74
N ARG A 115 11.21 15.25 2.89
CA ARG A 115 10.27 16.38 2.92
C ARG A 115 10.81 17.57 2.14
N GLY A 116 12.10 17.88 2.28
CA GLY A 116 12.76 18.96 1.53
C GLY A 116 12.80 18.67 0.03
N TYR A 117 13.18 17.44 -0.32
CA TYR A 117 13.22 16.95 -1.70
C TYR A 117 11.85 17.04 -2.39
N LEU A 118 10.79 16.51 -1.77
CA LEU A 118 9.47 16.54 -2.39
C LEU A 118 8.88 17.97 -2.43
N LYS A 119 9.16 18.79 -1.43
CA LYS A 119 8.73 20.20 -1.43
C LYS A 119 9.39 21.01 -2.55
N SER A 120 10.66 20.75 -2.88
CA SER A 120 11.33 21.45 -3.99
C SER A 120 10.77 21.07 -5.36
N LEU A 121 10.13 19.89 -5.47
CA LEU A 121 9.36 19.46 -6.65
C LEU A 121 7.91 19.98 -6.65
N GLY A 122 7.51 20.75 -5.63
CA GLY A 122 6.19 21.35 -5.50
C GLY A 122 5.14 20.49 -4.79
N LEU A 123 5.53 19.36 -4.18
CA LEU A 123 4.60 18.55 -3.39
C LEU A 123 4.35 19.20 -2.02
N ASN A 124 3.08 19.36 -1.66
CA ASN A 124 2.66 19.86 -0.36
C ASN A 124 1.88 18.78 0.41
N VAL A 125 1.93 18.86 1.73
CA VAL A 125 1.15 18.02 2.65
C VAL A 125 0.18 18.85 3.46
N LEU A 126 -0.88 18.21 3.94
CA LEU A 126 -1.80 18.83 4.88
C LEU A 126 -1.09 19.12 6.21
N PRO A 127 -1.50 20.18 6.92
CA PRO A 127 -0.92 20.54 8.22
C PRO A 127 -1.20 19.49 9.31
N THR A 128 -2.28 18.72 9.15
CA THR A 128 -2.71 17.71 10.13
C THR A 128 -2.07 16.37 9.83
N ILE A 129 -1.59 15.70 10.88
CA ILE A 129 -0.96 14.38 10.78
C ILE A 129 -1.87 13.31 11.38
N GLY A 130 -1.82 12.11 10.81
CA GLY A 130 -2.57 10.94 11.27
C GLY A 130 -1.71 9.96 12.06
N TRP A 131 -2.38 9.17 12.88
CA TRP A 131 -1.83 7.97 13.52
C TRP A 131 -2.62 6.75 13.04
N ALA A 132 -2.45 6.42 11.76
CA ALA A 132 -3.30 5.45 11.06
C ALA A 132 -3.25 4.04 11.69
N GLU A 133 -2.08 3.63 12.16
CA GLU A 133 -1.85 2.36 12.83
C GLU A 133 -0.95 2.60 14.05
N ARG A 134 -1.41 2.19 15.24
CA ARG A 134 -0.63 2.33 16.49
C ARG A 134 0.14 1.07 16.88
N GLY A 135 -0.20 -0.07 16.30
CA GLY A 135 0.50 -1.33 16.45
C GLY A 135 -0.02 -2.23 17.57
N SER A 136 0.84 -3.14 18.02
CA SER A 136 0.49 -4.34 18.81
C SER A 136 0.04 -4.07 20.25
N GLY A 137 0.23 -2.84 20.74
CA GLY A 137 0.02 -2.47 22.13
C GLY A 137 1.21 -2.74 23.05
N ASP A 138 2.34 -3.23 22.52
CA ASP A 138 3.60 -3.42 23.22
C ASP A 138 4.68 -2.44 22.73
N ALA A 139 5.45 -1.85 23.64
CA ALA A 139 6.53 -0.91 23.33
C ALA A 139 7.74 -1.56 22.62
N SER A 140 7.86 -2.88 22.68
CA SER A 140 8.82 -3.68 21.90
C SER A 140 8.25 -4.24 20.61
N GLY A 141 6.94 -4.13 20.37
CA GLY A 141 6.27 -4.74 19.23
C GLY A 141 6.12 -3.80 18.02
N HIS A 142 5.36 -4.28 17.04
CA HIS A 142 4.97 -3.52 15.85
C HIS A 142 4.23 -2.23 16.24
N GLY A 143 4.47 -1.15 15.48
CA GLY A 143 3.70 0.09 15.58
C GLY A 143 4.53 1.36 15.57
N ASN A 144 3.87 2.49 15.34
CA ASN A 144 4.46 3.80 15.56
C ASN A 144 4.20 4.28 16.99
N SER A 145 5.25 4.70 17.70
CA SER A 145 5.16 5.32 19.02
C SER A 145 4.59 6.75 18.98
N VAL A 146 4.64 7.41 17.81
CA VAL A 146 4.09 8.76 17.57
C VAL A 146 3.50 8.86 16.16
N PRO A 147 2.56 9.79 15.88
CA PRO A 147 1.98 9.92 14.54
C PRO A 147 3.02 10.38 13.50
N ARG A 148 3.09 9.67 12.38
CA ARG A 148 4.00 9.95 11.25
C ARG A 148 3.32 9.91 9.87
N PHE A 149 2.01 9.68 9.81
CA PHE A 149 1.28 9.57 8.56
C PHE A 149 0.81 10.94 8.06
N HIS A 150 1.42 11.45 6.99
CA HIS A 150 1.12 12.77 6.42
C HIS A 150 0.38 12.61 5.08
N LEU A 151 -0.78 13.24 4.94
CA LEU A 151 -1.53 13.23 3.68
C LEU A 151 -1.05 14.32 2.73
N THR A 152 -0.83 13.98 1.47
CA THR A 152 -0.49 14.95 0.43
C THR A 152 -1.72 15.73 -0.05
N TRP A 153 -1.53 17.02 -0.33
CA TRP A 153 -2.55 17.84 -0.96
C TRP A 153 -2.65 17.47 -2.45
N GLY A 154 -3.75 16.82 -2.84
CA GLY A 154 -3.89 16.18 -4.16
C GLY A 154 -3.60 14.67 -4.17
N THR A 155 -3.39 14.03 -3.02
CA THR A 155 -3.28 12.56 -2.86
C THR A 155 -2.23 11.90 -3.79
N GLY A 156 -2.43 10.65 -4.21
CA GLY A 156 -1.58 9.89 -5.13
C GLY A 156 -1.35 10.56 -6.49
N PRO A 157 -2.36 11.14 -7.16
CA PRO A 157 -2.17 11.85 -8.43
C PRO A 157 -1.14 12.98 -8.33
N GLU A 158 -1.11 13.71 -7.21
CA GLU A 158 -0.10 14.75 -7.00
C GLU A 158 1.30 14.18 -6.78
N VAL A 159 1.43 13.11 -6.00
CA VAL A 159 2.71 12.42 -5.79
C VAL A 159 3.28 11.93 -7.13
N VAL A 160 2.42 11.47 -8.04
CA VAL A 160 2.81 11.10 -9.40
C VAL A 160 3.15 12.34 -10.24
N ARG A 161 2.34 13.40 -10.16
CA ARG A 161 2.45 14.60 -11.00
C ARG A 161 3.85 15.21 -10.95
N VAL A 162 4.42 15.34 -9.75
CA VAL A 162 5.71 16.03 -9.54
C VAL A 162 6.89 15.36 -10.26
N PHE A 163 6.77 14.07 -10.61
CA PHE A 163 7.75 13.35 -11.44
C PHE A 163 7.29 13.20 -12.89
N ARG A 164 5.99 12.97 -13.10
CA ARG A 164 5.39 12.78 -14.43
C ARG A 164 5.56 14.00 -15.34
N GLU A 165 5.25 15.20 -14.84
CA GLU A 165 5.29 16.41 -15.68
C GLU A 165 6.68 16.75 -16.21
N PRO A 166 7.76 16.73 -15.40
CA PRO A 166 9.11 16.88 -15.92
C PRO A 166 9.49 15.84 -16.97
N LEU A 167 9.10 14.57 -16.77
CA LEU A 167 9.39 13.49 -17.74
C LEU A 167 8.64 13.67 -19.05
N LEU A 168 7.37 14.09 -19.02
CA LEU A 168 6.60 14.38 -20.23
C LEU A 168 7.19 15.57 -21.00
N LYS A 169 7.67 16.59 -20.29
CA LYS A 169 8.40 17.70 -20.92
C LYS A 169 9.71 17.24 -21.56
N ALA A 170 10.41 16.30 -20.95
CA ALA A 170 11.63 15.71 -21.51
C ALA A 170 11.35 14.77 -22.69
N GLU A 171 10.15 14.17 -22.74
CA GLU A 171 9.66 13.42 -23.91
C GLU A 171 9.50 14.34 -25.13
N GLU A 172 8.94 15.54 -24.96
CA GLU A 172 8.87 16.55 -26.03
C GLU A 172 10.25 16.97 -26.56
N GLN A 173 11.30 16.83 -25.74
CA GLN A 173 12.68 17.18 -26.07
C GLN A 173 13.49 15.99 -26.63
N GLY A 174 12.88 14.80 -26.74
CA GLY A 174 13.55 13.58 -27.20
C GLY A 174 14.62 13.05 -26.23
N GLN A 175 14.56 13.44 -24.96
CA GLN A 175 15.45 12.93 -23.90
C GLN A 175 14.85 11.71 -23.18
N VAL A 176 13.53 11.57 -23.26
CA VAL A 176 12.75 10.48 -22.71
C VAL A 176 11.86 9.89 -23.79
N GLU A 177 11.72 8.58 -23.84
CA GLU A 177 10.78 7.89 -24.72
C GLU A 177 9.81 7.04 -23.88
N PHE A 178 8.52 7.10 -24.19
CA PHE A 178 7.52 6.19 -23.62
C PHE A 178 6.97 5.23 -24.68
N HIS A 179 7.29 3.95 -24.53
CA HIS A 179 6.78 2.87 -25.37
C HIS A 179 5.64 2.14 -24.65
N PHE A 180 4.43 2.66 -24.83
CA PHE A 180 3.22 2.00 -24.33
C PHE A 180 2.88 0.76 -25.13
N ARG A 181 2.10 -0.14 -24.51
CA ARG A 181 1.77 -1.44 -25.07
C ARG A 181 3.00 -2.30 -25.37
N HIS A 182 4.15 -2.03 -24.74
CA HIS A 182 5.34 -2.86 -24.83
C HIS A 182 5.45 -3.69 -23.57
N ARG A 183 5.07 -4.96 -23.68
CA ARG A 183 5.20 -5.95 -22.60
C ARG A 183 6.55 -6.62 -22.73
N VAL A 184 7.39 -6.47 -21.71
CA VAL A 184 8.66 -7.20 -21.60
C VAL A 184 8.35 -8.67 -21.30
N ASP A 185 8.99 -9.56 -22.05
CA ASP A 185 8.85 -11.00 -21.88
C ASP A 185 10.15 -11.66 -21.40
N GLU A 186 11.31 -11.03 -21.63
CA GLU A 186 12.62 -11.57 -21.24
C GLU A 186 13.70 -10.46 -21.15
N LEU A 187 14.72 -10.70 -20.32
CA LEU A 187 15.95 -9.90 -20.27
C LEU A 187 17.00 -10.51 -21.19
N VAL A 188 17.68 -9.67 -21.98
CA VAL A 188 18.78 -10.10 -22.84
C VAL A 188 20.05 -10.15 -22.00
N VAL A 189 20.61 -11.33 -21.81
CA VAL A 189 21.83 -11.59 -21.04
C VAL A 189 22.95 -12.01 -21.99
N GLU A 190 24.09 -11.35 -21.88
CA GLU A 190 25.31 -11.65 -22.63
C GLU A 190 26.49 -11.81 -21.67
N ASN A 191 27.51 -12.55 -22.07
CA ASN A 191 28.73 -12.66 -21.28
C ASN A 191 29.67 -11.49 -21.59
N ASP A 192 30.26 -10.89 -20.57
CA ASP A 192 31.37 -9.96 -20.73
C ASP A 192 32.66 -10.67 -21.19
N ASP A 193 33.73 -9.90 -21.44
CA ASP A 193 35.02 -10.44 -21.89
C ASP A 193 35.64 -11.46 -20.90
N ALA A 194 35.24 -11.43 -19.63
CA ALA A 194 35.67 -12.36 -18.59
C ALA A 194 34.71 -13.57 -18.44
N GLY A 195 33.67 -13.65 -19.25
CA GLY A 195 32.69 -14.74 -19.23
C GLY A 195 31.56 -14.56 -18.22
N ASN A 196 31.44 -13.40 -17.56
CA ASN A 196 30.39 -13.17 -16.56
C ASN A 196 29.11 -12.67 -17.22
N PRO A 197 27.92 -13.15 -16.80
CA PRO A 197 26.66 -12.72 -17.37
C PRO A 197 26.37 -11.25 -17.02
N ARG A 198 25.90 -10.49 -18.01
CA ARG A 198 25.48 -9.10 -17.92
C ARG A 198 24.14 -8.93 -18.63
N VAL A 199 23.21 -8.20 -18.01
CA VAL A 199 21.99 -7.74 -18.67
C VAL A 199 22.31 -6.56 -19.58
N VAL A 200 22.00 -6.69 -20.87
CA VAL A 200 22.29 -5.70 -21.92
C VAL A 200 21.04 -5.14 -22.60
N GLY A 201 19.87 -5.64 -22.22
CA GLY A 201 18.61 -5.22 -22.84
C GLY A 201 17.41 -6.06 -22.44
N VAL A 202 16.35 -5.89 -23.20
CA VAL A 202 15.06 -6.57 -23.04
C VAL A 202 14.53 -7.00 -24.39
N ARG A 203 13.78 -8.09 -24.40
CA ARG A 203 12.94 -8.48 -25.53
C ARG A 203 11.52 -8.73 -25.08
N GLY A 204 10.57 -8.54 -26.00
CA GLY A 204 9.17 -8.68 -25.66
C GLY A 204 8.20 -8.51 -26.80
N SER A 205 6.97 -8.24 -26.43
CA SER A 205 5.82 -8.17 -27.32
C SER A 205 5.21 -6.78 -27.29
N VAL A 206 4.88 -6.26 -28.46
CA VAL A 206 3.99 -5.10 -28.59
C VAL A 206 2.56 -5.62 -28.66
N LEU A 207 1.72 -5.12 -27.76
CA LEU A 207 0.31 -5.47 -27.64
C LEU A 207 -0.54 -4.60 -28.56
N SER A 208 -1.74 -5.08 -28.88
CA SER A 208 -2.74 -4.30 -29.62
C SER A 208 -2.99 -2.94 -28.94
N PRO A 209 -3.15 -1.85 -29.72
CA PRO A 209 -3.41 -0.53 -29.18
C PRO A 209 -4.79 -0.49 -28.51
N THR A 210 -4.93 0.34 -27.48
CA THR A 210 -6.19 0.50 -26.75
C THR A 210 -6.30 1.88 -26.12
N ASN A 211 -7.53 2.41 -26.09
CA ASN A 211 -7.89 3.67 -25.44
C ASN A 211 -8.72 3.46 -24.17
N GLN A 212 -8.74 2.24 -23.62
CA GLN A 212 -9.41 1.94 -22.36
C GLN A 212 -9.02 2.92 -21.26
N VAL A 213 -9.97 3.16 -20.35
CA VAL A 213 -9.74 4.03 -19.21
C VAL A 213 -8.80 3.37 -18.21
N ARG A 214 -8.17 4.18 -17.38
CA ARG A 214 -7.17 3.73 -16.41
C ARG A 214 -7.77 2.66 -15.48
N GLY A 215 -7.04 1.55 -15.28
CA GLY A 215 -7.42 0.46 -14.37
C GLY A 215 -8.21 -0.68 -15.01
N GLU A 216 -8.91 -0.44 -16.12
CA GLU A 216 -9.58 -1.50 -16.86
C GLU A 216 -8.59 -2.54 -17.38
N ALA A 217 -9.05 -3.79 -17.50
CA ALA A 217 -8.26 -4.87 -18.05
C ALA A 217 -8.05 -4.69 -19.55
N SER A 218 -6.80 -4.42 -19.94
CA SER A 218 -6.44 -4.20 -21.34
C SER A 218 -6.19 -5.49 -22.12
N PRO A 219 -6.47 -5.49 -23.44
CA PRO A 219 -6.22 -6.66 -24.29
C PRO A 219 -4.75 -7.10 -24.26
N ARG A 220 -4.51 -8.39 -24.45
CA ARG A 220 -3.16 -8.98 -24.42
C ARG A 220 -2.72 -9.57 -25.77
N ASP A 221 -3.45 -9.27 -26.85
CA ASP A 221 -3.12 -9.69 -28.21
C ASP A 221 -1.79 -9.11 -28.67
N VAL A 222 -0.90 -9.95 -29.16
CA VAL A 222 0.43 -9.55 -29.64
C VAL A 222 0.35 -9.18 -31.11
N VAL A 223 0.87 -8.00 -31.47
CA VAL A 223 0.90 -7.52 -32.86
C VAL A 223 2.30 -7.55 -33.50
N LYS A 224 3.35 -7.48 -32.69
CA LYS A 224 4.75 -7.66 -33.13
C LYS A 224 5.66 -7.95 -31.93
N HIS A 225 6.89 -8.37 -32.21
CA HIS A 225 7.95 -8.50 -31.20
C HIS A 225 8.97 -7.37 -31.32
N PHE A 226 9.68 -7.08 -30.22
CA PHE A 226 10.75 -6.10 -30.16
C PHE A 226 11.94 -6.63 -29.35
N GLU A 227 13.11 -6.06 -29.63
CA GLU A 227 14.30 -6.15 -28.79
C GLU A 227 14.86 -4.73 -28.65
N LEU A 228 15.27 -4.36 -27.44
CA LEU A 228 15.88 -3.07 -27.13
C LEU A 228 17.11 -3.30 -26.26
N ARG A 229 18.21 -2.66 -26.65
CA ARG A 229 19.49 -2.69 -25.94
C ARG A 229 19.76 -1.36 -25.26
N GLY A 230 20.39 -1.42 -24.10
CA GLY A 230 20.65 -0.28 -23.23
C GLY A 230 21.86 -0.50 -22.34
N SER A 231 22.33 0.57 -21.69
CA SER A 231 23.44 0.50 -20.73
C SER A 231 23.03 -0.18 -19.42
N ALA A 232 21.75 -0.08 -19.06
CA ALA A 232 21.13 -0.69 -17.89
C ALA A 232 19.62 -0.94 -18.11
N VAL A 233 19.08 -1.92 -17.38
CA VAL A 233 17.64 -2.21 -17.29
C VAL A 233 17.19 -2.06 -15.84
N VAL A 234 16.11 -1.32 -15.61
CA VAL A 234 15.47 -1.14 -14.31
C VAL A 234 14.13 -1.86 -14.28
N ILE A 235 13.93 -2.77 -13.34
CA ILE A 235 12.64 -3.41 -13.06
C ILE A 235 11.88 -2.57 -12.04
N ALA A 236 10.82 -1.91 -12.49
CA ALA A 236 9.94 -1.05 -11.69
C ALA A 236 8.46 -1.43 -11.88
N THR A 237 8.19 -2.73 -11.95
CA THR A 237 6.93 -3.33 -12.44
C THR A 237 5.83 -3.50 -11.39
N GLY A 238 6.11 -3.18 -10.12
CA GLY A 238 5.18 -3.40 -9.01
C GLY A 238 5.29 -4.80 -8.40
N GLY A 239 4.34 -5.14 -7.52
CA GLY A 239 4.29 -6.44 -6.85
C GLY A 239 3.33 -7.42 -7.52
N ILE A 240 2.81 -8.36 -6.72
CA ILE A 240 1.97 -9.48 -7.17
C ILE A 240 0.47 -9.30 -6.90
N GLY A 241 0.06 -8.21 -6.23
CA GLY A 241 -1.25 -8.10 -5.59
C GLY A 241 -2.47 -8.23 -6.51
N GLY A 242 -2.30 -8.03 -7.83
CA GLY A 242 -3.35 -8.17 -8.84
C GLY A 242 -3.49 -9.59 -9.37
N ASN A 243 -2.54 -10.48 -9.04
CA ASN A 243 -2.53 -11.88 -9.44
C ASN A 243 -2.89 -12.78 -8.26
N LEU A 244 -4.19 -13.07 -8.10
CA LEU A 244 -4.69 -13.86 -6.97
C LEU A 244 -4.14 -15.30 -6.95
N GLU A 245 -3.84 -15.90 -8.09
CA GLU A 245 -3.22 -17.22 -8.14
C GLU A 245 -1.83 -17.20 -7.50
N LYS A 246 -1.02 -16.20 -7.85
CA LYS A 246 0.31 -16.01 -7.27
C LYS A 246 0.24 -15.65 -5.78
N VAL A 247 -0.70 -14.80 -5.39
CA VAL A 247 -0.95 -14.47 -3.98
C VAL A 247 -1.28 -15.73 -3.18
N ARG A 248 -2.18 -16.59 -3.67
CA ARG A 248 -2.53 -17.85 -3.01
C ARG A 248 -1.34 -18.79 -2.88
N LYS A 249 -0.53 -18.91 -3.95
CA LYS A 249 0.69 -19.73 -3.94
C LYS A 249 1.72 -19.25 -2.92
N MET A 250 1.81 -17.93 -2.70
CA MET A 250 2.76 -17.31 -1.77
C MET A 250 2.16 -17.06 -0.38
N TRP A 251 0.91 -17.47 -0.15
CA TRP A 251 0.21 -17.19 1.10
C TRP A 251 0.87 -17.94 2.25
N PRO A 252 1.28 -17.26 3.34
CA PRO A 252 1.96 -17.91 4.44
C PRO A 252 0.96 -18.62 5.37
N THR A 253 0.45 -19.77 4.92
CA THR A 253 -0.60 -20.54 5.61
C THR A 253 -0.26 -20.84 7.07
N GLU A 254 0.98 -21.16 7.39
CA GLU A 254 1.40 -21.45 8.77
C GLU A 254 1.26 -20.24 9.70
N ARG A 255 1.41 -19.01 9.17
CA ARG A 255 1.27 -17.77 9.95
C ARG A 255 -0.17 -17.28 10.00
N TRP A 256 -0.88 -17.37 8.87
CA TRP A 256 -2.14 -16.66 8.68
C TRP A 256 -3.38 -17.56 8.59
N GLY A 257 -3.20 -18.88 8.62
CA GLY A 257 -4.27 -19.82 8.25
C GLY A 257 -4.44 -19.92 6.74
N GLU A 258 -5.35 -20.81 6.31
CA GLU A 258 -5.61 -21.06 4.89
C GLU A 258 -6.03 -19.78 4.16
N CYS A 259 -5.59 -19.63 2.92
CA CYS A 259 -5.92 -18.46 2.11
C CYS A 259 -7.43 -18.45 1.79
N PRO A 260 -8.19 -17.42 2.20
CA PRO A 260 -9.65 -17.40 2.02
C PRO A 260 -10.08 -17.52 0.56
N ASN A 261 -11.20 -18.21 0.31
CA ASN A 261 -11.77 -18.30 -1.04
C ASN A 261 -12.15 -16.91 -1.57
N GLU A 262 -12.78 -16.07 -0.74
CA GLU A 262 -13.11 -14.70 -1.10
C GLU A 262 -11.96 -13.75 -0.76
N LEU A 263 -11.27 -13.26 -1.80
CA LEU A 263 -10.32 -12.16 -1.72
C LEU A 263 -10.79 -11.01 -2.61
N VAL A 264 -10.49 -9.79 -2.21
CA VAL A 264 -10.67 -8.60 -3.06
C VAL A 264 -9.31 -7.99 -3.42
N THR A 265 -9.22 -7.35 -4.58
CA THR A 265 -7.95 -6.81 -5.11
C THR A 265 -7.86 -5.30 -4.94
N GLY A 266 -6.82 -4.84 -4.23
CA GLY A 266 -6.57 -3.42 -4.01
C GLY A 266 -5.66 -2.79 -5.06
N VAL A 267 -5.34 -3.51 -6.14
CA VAL A 267 -4.47 -3.08 -7.24
C VAL A 267 -5.01 -3.54 -8.59
N PRO A 268 -4.69 -2.82 -9.69
CA PRO A 268 -5.08 -3.23 -11.03
C PRO A 268 -4.49 -4.58 -11.46
N ALA A 269 -5.13 -5.22 -12.44
CA ALA A 269 -4.76 -6.54 -12.95
C ALA A 269 -3.34 -6.63 -13.52
N HIS A 270 -2.74 -5.51 -13.95
CA HIS A 270 -1.37 -5.47 -14.48
C HIS A 270 -0.28 -5.52 -13.39
N VAL A 271 -0.65 -5.48 -12.11
CA VAL A 271 0.26 -5.66 -10.97
C VAL A 271 0.37 -7.17 -10.67
N ASP A 272 1.01 -7.89 -11.59
CA ASP A 272 0.95 -9.36 -11.69
C ASP A 272 2.22 -10.08 -11.24
N GLY A 273 3.29 -9.33 -10.95
CA GLY A 273 4.60 -9.87 -10.56
C GLY A 273 5.45 -10.42 -11.70
N ARG A 274 5.05 -10.26 -12.96
CA ARG A 274 5.77 -10.82 -14.12
C ARG A 274 7.22 -10.34 -14.21
N GLY A 275 7.46 -9.06 -13.91
CA GLY A 275 8.82 -8.50 -13.95
C GLY A 275 9.77 -9.10 -12.93
N ILE A 276 9.26 -9.55 -11.78
CA ILE A 276 10.05 -10.27 -10.76
C ILE A 276 10.47 -11.64 -11.32
N ASP A 277 9.53 -12.37 -11.93
CA ASP A 277 9.81 -13.70 -12.49
C ASP A 277 10.82 -13.64 -13.64
N ILE A 278 10.70 -12.64 -14.52
CA ILE A 278 11.63 -12.41 -15.63
C ILE A 278 13.04 -12.11 -15.10
N ALA A 279 13.16 -11.26 -14.07
CA ALA A 279 14.44 -10.95 -13.47
C ALA A 279 15.07 -12.17 -12.77
N GLN A 280 14.26 -12.98 -12.07
CA GLN A 280 14.71 -14.23 -11.47
C GLN A 280 15.23 -15.21 -12.50
N GLN A 281 14.52 -15.38 -13.63
CA GLN A 281 14.95 -16.24 -14.74
C GLN A 281 16.26 -15.78 -15.37
N ALA A 282 16.57 -14.48 -15.32
CA ALA A 282 17.85 -13.92 -15.77
C ALA A 282 18.99 -14.03 -14.74
N GLY A 283 18.75 -14.65 -13.58
CA GLY A 283 19.74 -14.91 -12.55
C GLY A 283 19.65 -14.03 -11.31
N ALA A 284 18.68 -13.11 -11.22
CA ALA A 284 18.52 -12.27 -10.03
C ALA A 284 18.01 -13.08 -8.82
N SER A 285 18.58 -12.78 -7.65
CA SER A 285 18.13 -13.28 -6.35
C SER A 285 16.76 -12.67 -6.00
N VAL A 286 15.85 -13.52 -5.54
CA VAL A 286 14.52 -13.13 -5.04
C VAL A 286 14.39 -13.70 -3.64
N VAL A 287 14.08 -12.85 -2.68
CA VAL A 287 14.01 -13.19 -1.26
C VAL A 287 12.66 -12.78 -0.65
N ASN A 288 12.32 -13.34 0.50
CA ASN A 288 11.14 -12.96 1.30
C ASN A 288 9.79 -13.08 0.56
N THR A 289 9.65 -14.05 -0.36
CA THR A 289 8.46 -14.16 -1.24
C THR A 289 7.17 -14.45 -0.49
N ASP A 290 7.26 -14.96 0.74
CA ASP A 290 6.16 -15.21 1.66
C ASP A 290 5.68 -13.94 2.39
N ARG A 291 6.44 -12.83 2.32
CA ARG A 291 6.12 -11.58 3.02
C ARG A 291 5.28 -10.66 2.13
N MET A 292 4.06 -10.38 2.58
CA MET A 292 3.11 -9.50 1.91
C MET A 292 2.35 -8.65 2.91
N TRP A 293 1.65 -7.63 2.41
CA TRP A 293 0.77 -6.78 3.22
C TRP A 293 -0.62 -6.82 2.59
N ALA A 294 -1.50 -7.60 3.20
CA ALA A 294 -2.92 -7.63 2.91
C ALA A 294 -3.66 -6.93 4.05
N TYR A 295 -4.69 -6.16 3.70
CA TYR A 295 -5.50 -5.46 4.69
C TYR A 295 -6.70 -6.31 5.10
N THR A 296 -7.05 -6.23 6.38
CA THR A 296 -8.19 -6.96 6.94
C THR A 296 -9.50 -6.19 6.80
N GLU A 297 -9.45 -4.88 6.60
CA GLU A 297 -10.62 -4.01 6.48
C GLU A 297 -11.03 -3.77 5.01
N GLY A 298 -10.90 -4.79 4.16
CA GLY A 298 -11.30 -4.75 2.77
C GLY A 298 -12.79 -4.97 2.58
N MET A 299 -13.36 -4.41 1.52
CA MET A 299 -14.71 -4.72 1.05
C MET A 299 -14.77 -4.67 -0.48
N THR A 300 -15.82 -5.25 -1.05
CA THR A 300 -16.09 -5.16 -2.49
C THR A 300 -16.42 -3.72 -2.87
N ASN A 301 -15.75 -3.19 -3.89
CA ASN A 301 -16.06 -1.85 -4.38
C ASN A 301 -17.32 -1.87 -5.25
N TRP A 302 -18.37 -1.18 -4.80
CA TRP A 302 -19.65 -1.11 -5.52
C TRP A 302 -19.51 -0.48 -6.91
N ASN A 303 -18.52 0.42 -7.09
CA ASN A 303 -18.17 1.05 -8.37
C ASN A 303 -16.75 0.66 -8.77
N SER A 304 -16.60 -0.59 -9.20
CA SER A 304 -15.32 -1.20 -9.53
C SER A 304 -14.61 -0.49 -10.68
N ILE A 305 -13.29 -0.29 -10.54
CA ILE A 305 -12.41 0.32 -11.56
C ILE A 305 -11.59 -0.78 -12.29
N TRP A 306 -11.40 -1.93 -11.63
CA TRP A 306 -10.74 -3.10 -12.18
C TRP A 306 -11.44 -4.40 -11.73
N PRO A 307 -11.16 -5.55 -12.37
CA PRO A 307 -11.74 -6.82 -11.98
C PRO A 307 -11.42 -7.19 -10.53
N GLY A 308 -12.45 -7.53 -9.74
CA GLY A 308 -12.31 -7.90 -8.33
C GLY A 308 -11.97 -6.72 -7.40
N HIS A 309 -12.18 -5.47 -7.84
CA HIS A 309 -11.78 -4.27 -7.10
C HIS A 309 -12.33 -4.26 -5.68
N GLY A 310 -11.40 -4.29 -4.71
CA GLY A 310 -11.66 -4.04 -3.31
C GLY A 310 -11.21 -2.66 -2.87
N ILE A 311 -11.94 -2.08 -1.92
CA ILE A 311 -11.55 -0.85 -1.24
C ILE A 311 -11.28 -1.14 0.24
N ARG A 312 -10.29 -0.47 0.83
CA ARG A 312 -10.01 -0.56 2.26
C ARG A 312 -10.75 0.54 3.01
N ILE A 313 -11.41 0.18 4.10
CA ILE A 313 -11.77 1.13 5.16
C ILE A 313 -10.49 1.52 5.87
N ILE A 314 -10.25 2.82 6.02
CA ILE A 314 -9.38 3.32 7.07
C ILE A 314 -10.33 3.64 8.22
N PRO A 315 -10.40 2.81 9.27
CA PRO A 315 -11.35 3.00 10.38
C PRO A 315 -10.72 3.81 11.51
N GLY A 316 -11.55 4.51 12.28
CA GLY A 316 -11.17 4.92 13.62
C GLY A 316 -11.41 3.75 14.60
N PRO A 317 -10.96 3.88 15.85
CA PRO A 317 -10.94 2.76 16.78
C PRO A 317 -12.29 2.44 17.43
N SER A 318 -13.37 3.14 17.09
CA SER A 318 -14.63 3.06 17.83
C SER A 318 -15.48 1.83 17.48
N ALA A 319 -15.39 1.34 16.25
CA ALA A 319 -16.16 0.20 15.79
C ALA A 319 -15.83 -1.06 16.60
N LEU A 320 -16.85 -1.82 17.02
CA LEU A 320 -16.63 -3.14 17.60
C LEU A 320 -16.18 -4.07 16.47
N TRP A 321 -15.06 -4.77 16.65
CA TRP A 321 -14.56 -5.74 15.68
C TRP A 321 -14.83 -7.15 16.19
N ILE A 322 -15.60 -7.91 15.41
CA ILE A 322 -15.95 -9.31 15.71
C ILE A 322 -15.56 -10.21 14.53
N ASP A 323 -15.27 -11.47 14.80
CA ASP A 323 -15.03 -12.50 13.79
C ASP A 323 -16.34 -12.97 13.14
N ALA A 324 -16.25 -13.93 12.21
CA ALA A 324 -17.41 -14.51 11.55
C ALA A 324 -18.40 -15.19 12.51
N GLU A 325 -17.93 -15.69 13.66
CA GLU A 325 -18.73 -16.39 14.68
C GLU A 325 -19.39 -15.44 15.68
N GLY A 326 -19.21 -14.13 15.51
CA GLY A 326 -19.75 -13.10 16.39
C GLY A 326 -18.95 -12.92 17.69
N ASN A 327 -17.74 -13.49 17.78
CA ASN A 327 -16.84 -13.27 18.90
C ASN A 327 -16.05 -11.99 18.68
N ARG A 328 -15.90 -11.18 19.73
CA ARG A 328 -15.00 -10.02 19.67
C ARG A 328 -13.56 -10.47 19.50
N LEU A 329 -12.83 -9.78 18.64
CA LEU A 329 -11.39 -9.99 18.49
C LEU A 329 -10.65 -9.74 19.83
N PRO A 330 -9.46 -10.35 20.01
CA PRO A 330 -8.61 -10.18 21.19
C PRO A 330 -8.39 -8.72 21.62
N THR A 331 -8.09 -8.52 22.90
CA THR A 331 -8.05 -7.19 23.55
C THR A 331 -6.93 -6.25 23.09
N ASN A 332 -6.15 -6.64 22.09
CA ASN A 332 -5.13 -5.83 21.41
C ASN A 332 -5.43 -5.62 19.91
N LEU A 333 -6.51 -6.22 19.40
CA LEU A 333 -6.91 -6.18 17.99
C LEU A 333 -8.20 -5.38 17.84
N PHE A 334 -8.03 -4.05 17.77
CA PHE A 334 -9.10 -3.09 17.50
C PHE A 334 -8.85 -2.45 16.12
N PRO A 335 -9.85 -1.80 15.52
CA PRO A 335 -9.63 -1.11 14.26
C PRO A 335 -8.48 -0.08 14.38
N GLY A 336 -7.50 -0.16 13.49
CA GLY A 336 -6.31 0.70 13.49
C GLY A 336 -5.23 0.36 14.54
N THR A 337 -5.18 -0.89 15.05
CA THR A 337 -4.09 -1.38 15.91
C THR A 337 -3.02 -2.14 15.14
N ASP A 338 -3.12 -3.46 14.99
CA ASP A 338 -2.11 -4.32 14.35
C ASP A 338 -2.75 -5.13 13.22
N ASN A 339 -2.51 -4.71 11.98
CA ASN A 339 -3.18 -5.28 10.82
C ASN A 339 -2.81 -6.74 10.56
N LEU A 340 -1.53 -7.12 10.66
CA LEU A 340 -1.12 -8.50 10.36
C LEU A 340 -1.41 -9.46 11.51
N ALA A 341 -1.41 -9.00 12.77
CA ALA A 341 -1.93 -9.80 13.87
C ALA A 341 -3.45 -10.02 13.75
N ALA A 342 -4.21 -9.01 13.33
CA ALA A 342 -5.62 -9.17 13.02
C ALA A 342 -5.85 -10.13 11.84
N LEU A 343 -5.02 -10.04 10.79
CA LEU A 343 -5.09 -10.93 9.64
C LEU A 343 -4.85 -12.38 10.06
N ALA A 344 -3.80 -12.61 10.85
CA ALA A 344 -3.48 -13.94 11.36
C ALA A 344 -4.62 -14.50 12.21
N HIS A 345 -5.16 -13.70 13.14
CA HIS A 345 -6.27 -14.13 13.99
C HIS A 345 -7.51 -14.49 13.17
N ILE A 346 -7.95 -13.60 12.27
CA ILE A 346 -9.14 -13.82 11.43
C ILE A 346 -8.93 -15.02 10.50
N GLY A 347 -7.77 -15.16 9.87
CA GLY A 347 -7.51 -16.26 8.95
C GLY A 347 -7.44 -17.61 9.64
N GLN A 348 -6.93 -17.66 10.88
CA GLN A 348 -6.91 -18.87 11.71
C GLN A 348 -8.29 -19.32 12.18
N THR A 349 -9.32 -18.46 12.14
CA THR A 349 -10.71 -18.90 12.38
C THR A 349 -11.24 -19.81 11.26
N GLY A 350 -10.62 -19.79 10.08
CA GLY A 350 -11.00 -20.59 8.92
C GLY A 350 -12.13 -20.01 8.06
N HIS A 351 -12.74 -18.90 8.48
CA HIS A 351 -13.88 -18.29 7.74
C HIS A 351 -13.45 -17.24 6.72
N GLY A 352 -12.31 -16.56 6.97
CA GLY A 352 -11.72 -15.62 6.01
C GLY A 352 -12.43 -14.27 5.88
N TYR A 353 -13.32 -13.93 6.81
CA TYR A 353 -13.98 -12.62 6.91
C TYR A 353 -14.23 -12.25 8.37
N SER A 354 -14.54 -10.97 8.61
CA SER A 354 -14.89 -10.42 9.93
C SER A 354 -15.92 -9.31 9.80
N TRP A 355 -16.32 -8.68 10.90
CA TRP A 355 -17.29 -7.60 10.91
C TRP A 355 -16.84 -6.41 11.74
N PHE A 356 -17.07 -5.21 11.19
CA PHE A 356 -17.26 -4.03 12.03
C PHE A 356 -18.73 -3.87 12.38
N VAL A 357 -19.03 -3.67 13.66
CA VAL A 357 -20.36 -3.31 14.17
C VAL A 357 -20.27 -1.95 14.87
N LEU A 358 -21.09 -1.01 14.43
CA LEU A 358 -21.05 0.38 14.85
C LEU A 358 -22.38 1.08 14.58
N ASN A 359 -22.42 2.40 14.73
CA ASN A 359 -23.58 3.22 14.40
C ASN A 359 -23.20 4.37 13.46
N LYS A 360 -24.22 5.07 12.97
CA LYS A 360 -24.07 6.21 12.06
C LYS A 360 -23.14 7.29 12.60
N ALA A 361 -23.22 7.64 13.88
CA ALA A 361 -22.37 8.67 14.47
C ALA A 361 -20.88 8.31 14.42
N ILE A 362 -20.53 7.02 14.56
CA ILE A 362 -19.16 6.53 14.38
C ILE A 362 -18.77 6.58 12.90
N VAL A 363 -19.59 6.01 12.01
CA VAL A 363 -19.32 5.97 10.55
C VAL A 363 -19.06 7.37 9.99
N ASP A 364 -19.93 8.33 10.32
CA ASP A 364 -19.84 9.71 9.84
C ASP A 364 -18.52 10.38 10.23
N LYS A 365 -17.96 10.02 11.38
CA LYS A 365 -16.76 10.64 11.92
C LYS A 365 -15.48 9.90 11.52
N GLU A 366 -15.53 8.58 11.49
CA GLU A 366 -14.33 7.73 11.51
C GLU A 366 -14.05 7.00 10.20
N PHE A 367 -14.97 6.94 9.23
CA PHE A 367 -14.71 6.19 8.01
C PHE A 367 -14.12 7.07 6.90
N ILE A 368 -12.98 6.62 6.37
CA ILE A 368 -12.32 7.16 5.18
C ILE A 368 -11.95 5.97 4.30
N PHE A 369 -11.97 6.11 2.98
CA PHE A 369 -11.55 5.06 2.06
C PHE A 369 -10.18 5.35 1.46
N SER A 370 -9.39 4.30 1.22
CA SER A 370 -7.97 4.41 0.82
C SER A 370 -7.71 4.90 -0.61
N GLY A 371 -8.72 4.91 -1.47
CA GLY A 371 -8.61 5.29 -2.88
C GLY A 371 -8.71 6.80 -3.08
N SER A 372 -7.82 7.40 -3.87
CA SER A 372 -7.91 8.84 -4.19
C SER A 372 -9.25 9.21 -4.83
N GLU A 373 -9.80 8.32 -5.65
CA GLU A 373 -11.10 8.50 -6.30
C GLU A 373 -12.27 8.61 -5.31
N GLN A 374 -12.09 8.12 -4.07
CA GLN A 374 -13.08 8.24 -3.00
C GLN A 374 -12.93 9.54 -2.20
N ASN A 375 -11.90 10.35 -2.48
CA ASN A 375 -11.54 11.55 -1.73
C ASN A 375 -11.36 12.78 -2.65
N PRO A 376 -12.37 13.12 -3.48
CA PRO A 376 -12.26 14.23 -4.43
C PRO A 376 -11.99 15.58 -3.77
N ASP A 377 -12.39 15.77 -2.51
CA ASP A 377 -12.11 16.98 -1.74
C ASP A 377 -10.60 17.22 -1.50
N LEU A 378 -9.84 16.14 -1.34
CA LEU A 378 -8.38 16.18 -1.22
C LEU A 378 -7.69 16.13 -2.58
N THR A 379 -8.19 15.28 -3.47
CA THR A 379 -7.57 15.02 -4.78
C THR A 379 -7.69 16.22 -5.73
N ASP A 380 -8.84 16.90 -5.75
CA ASP A 380 -9.08 18.05 -6.63
C ASP A 380 -8.46 19.35 -6.10
N LYS A 381 -7.91 19.32 -4.87
CA LYS A 381 -7.30 20.48 -4.20
C LYS A 381 -8.26 21.66 -4.02
N GLU A 382 -9.53 21.39 -3.78
CA GLU A 382 -10.55 22.42 -3.60
C GLU A 382 -10.86 22.65 -2.12
N PHE A 383 -10.37 23.77 -1.56
CA PHE A 383 -10.64 24.15 -0.18
C PHE A 383 -12.14 24.27 0.15
N LYS A 384 -13.00 24.59 -0.83
CA LYS A 384 -14.47 24.63 -0.64
C LYS A 384 -15.06 23.24 -0.40
N LYS A 385 -14.60 22.21 -1.14
CA LYS A 385 -15.00 20.81 -0.93
C LYS A 385 -14.51 20.30 0.44
N LEU A 386 -13.30 20.69 0.84
CA LEU A 386 -12.74 20.36 2.16
C LEU A 386 -13.51 21.02 3.32
N ALA A 387 -13.89 22.29 3.19
CA ALA A 387 -14.67 23.00 4.21
C ALA A 387 -16.09 22.44 4.38
N GLY A 388 -16.67 21.86 3.31
CA GLY A 388 -17.95 21.17 3.35
C GLY A 388 -18.00 19.95 4.29
N LYS A 389 -16.85 19.37 4.66
CA LYS A 389 -16.75 18.29 5.67
C LYS A 389 -17.02 18.75 7.11
N LEU A 390 -17.05 20.07 7.38
CA LEU A 390 -17.32 20.61 8.71
C LEU A 390 -18.82 20.69 9.05
N GLY A 391 -19.70 20.31 8.11
CA GLY A 391 -21.16 20.23 8.33
C GLY A 391 -21.62 18.85 8.82
N PRO A 392 -22.82 18.76 9.43
CA PRO A 392 -23.41 17.48 9.79
C PRO A 392 -23.78 16.67 8.54
N GLY A 393 -23.35 15.42 8.46
CA GLY A 393 -23.76 14.51 7.38
C GLY A 393 -22.72 13.43 7.08
N THR A 394 -23.20 12.30 6.52
CA THR A 394 -22.34 11.20 6.05
C THR A 394 -21.57 11.63 4.82
N HIS A 395 -20.26 11.35 4.78
CA HIS A 395 -19.45 11.62 3.58
C HIS A 395 -20.04 10.95 2.34
N VAL A 396 -20.05 11.63 1.19
CA VAL A 396 -20.73 11.16 -0.03
C VAL A 396 -20.28 9.76 -0.44
N ALA A 397 -18.97 9.48 -0.39
CA ALA A 397 -18.45 8.16 -0.68
C ALA A 397 -18.98 7.10 0.30
N VAL A 398 -18.97 7.39 1.61
CA VAL A 398 -19.46 6.47 2.64
C VAL A 398 -20.95 6.21 2.47
N LYS A 399 -21.75 7.25 2.19
CA LYS A 399 -23.16 7.10 1.90
C LYS A 399 -23.39 6.21 0.67
N ALA A 400 -22.62 6.39 -0.40
CA ALA A 400 -22.74 5.56 -1.60
C ALA A 400 -22.47 4.07 -1.32
N PHE A 401 -21.51 3.76 -0.43
CA PHE A 401 -21.28 2.40 0.04
C PHE A 401 -22.40 1.87 0.94
N MET A 402 -22.97 2.69 1.82
CA MET A 402 -24.15 2.30 2.59
C MET A 402 -25.35 1.98 1.68
N ASP A 403 -25.53 2.76 0.61
CA ASP A 403 -26.68 2.62 -0.29
C ASP A 403 -26.51 1.45 -1.31
N ASN A 404 -25.28 1.15 -1.74
CA ASN A 404 -25.02 0.23 -2.87
C ASN A 404 -24.04 -0.92 -2.56
N GLY A 405 -23.37 -0.88 -1.41
CA GLY A 405 -22.34 -1.83 -1.06
C GLY A 405 -22.92 -3.17 -0.61
N ILE A 406 -22.56 -4.25 -1.30
CA ILE A 406 -23.03 -5.61 -0.97
C ILE A 406 -22.54 -6.13 0.39
N ASP A 407 -21.53 -5.49 0.97
CA ASP A 407 -20.91 -5.87 2.23
C ASP A 407 -21.44 -5.04 3.42
N TRP A 408 -22.48 -4.22 3.22
CA TRP A 408 -23.04 -3.32 4.24
C TRP A 408 -24.45 -3.74 4.66
N VAL A 409 -24.71 -3.69 5.95
CA VAL A 409 -26.03 -3.86 6.57
C VAL A 409 -26.29 -2.61 7.41
N VAL A 410 -27.43 -1.94 7.20
CA VAL A 410 -27.80 -0.69 7.87
C VAL A 410 -29.23 -0.82 8.35
N GLU A 411 -29.41 -0.90 9.66
CA GLU A 411 -30.71 -1.21 10.28
C GLU A 411 -30.95 -0.39 11.55
N ASP A 412 -32.21 -0.15 11.87
CA ASP A 412 -32.60 0.69 13.02
C ASP A 412 -32.53 -0.06 14.37
N ASN A 413 -32.48 -1.40 14.36
CA ASN A 413 -32.41 -2.23 15.56
C ASN A 413 -31.45 -3.42 15.39
N LEU A 414 -31.12 -4.06 16.51
CA LEU A 414 -30.07 -5.10 16.55
C LEU A 414 -30.54 -6.42 15.94
N GLU A 415 -31.81 -6.78 16.11
CA GLU A 415 -32.42 -7.99 15.57
C GLU A 415 -32.33 -8.00 14.04
N ASP A 416 -32.75 -6.91 13.40
CA ASP A 416 -32.70 -6.77 11.95
C ASP A 416 -31.26 -6.66 11.45
N LEU A 417 -30.38 -5.97 12.19
CA LEU A 417 -28.95 -5.90 11.86
C LEU A 417 -28.33 -7.31 11.80
N VAL A 418 -28.57 -8.14 12.82
CA VAL A 418 -28.05 -9.50 12.88
C VAL A 418 -28.66 -10.39 11.81
N ALA A 419 -29.96 -10.24 11.52
CA ALA A 419 -30.62 -10.93 10.42
C ALA A 419 -29.94 -10.60 9.07
N GLY A 420 -29.68 -9.32 8.81
CA GLY A 420 -28.97 -8.87 7.62
C GLY A 420 -27.53 -9.37 7.56
N MET A 421 -26.81 -9.37 8.69
CA MET A 421 -25.44 -9.92 8.77
C MET A 421 -25.39 -11.40 8.38
N ASN A 422 -26.32 -12.20 8.92
CA ASN A 422 -26.44 -13.61 8.59
C ASN A 422 -26.87 -13.82 7.13
N GLN A 423 -27.76 -12.97 6.60
CA GLN A 423 -28.23 -13.05 5.22
C GLN A 423 -27.13 -12.81 4.18
N ILE A 424 -26.23 -11.85 4.41
CA ILE A 424 -25.15 -11.55 3.46
C ILE A 424 -23.89 -12.37 3.71
N SER A 425 -23.84 -13.18 4.77
CA SER A 425 -22.71 -14.07 5.04
C SER A 425 -22.61 -15.17 3.96
N PRO A 426 -21.39 -15.63 3.61
CA PRO A 426 -21.24 -16.72 2.64
C PRO A 426 -22.01 -17.98 3.04
N GLU A 427 -22.41 -18.78 2.06
CA GLU A 427 -23.07 -20.06 2.34
C GLU A 427 -22.19 -20.97 3.21
N GLY A 428 -22.78 -21.60 4.23
CA GLY A 428 -22.06 -22.46 5.19
C GLY A 428 -21.37 -21.72 6.32
N SER A 429 -21.51 -20.39 6.40
CA SER A 429 -20.96 -19.58 7.49
C SER A 429 -21.63 -19.85 8.85
N PRO A 430 -20.92 -19.61 9.96
CA PRO A 430 -21.53 -19.62 11.29
C PRO A 430 -22.66 -18.59 11.39
N THR A 431 -23.69 -18.92 12.17
CA THR A 431 -24.82 -18.00 12.44
C THR A 431 -24.51 -17.16 13.67
N ILE A 432 -24.60 -15.84 13.54
CA ILE A 432 -24.47 -14.91 14.65
C ILE A 432 -25.81 -14.81 15.36
N GLU A 433 -25.82 -15.08 16.67
CA GLU A 433 -27.01 -15.00 17.51
C GLU A 433 -27.19 -13.59 18.09
N VAL A 434 -28.41 -13.04 18.01
CA VAL A 434 -28.74 -11.70 18.53
C VAL A 434 -28.33 -11.57 20.00
N THR A 435 -28.64 -12.58 20.82
CA THR A 435 -28.36 -12.55 22.26
C THR A 435 -26.86 -12.50 22.56
N GLN A 436 -26.04 -13.18 21.75
CA GLN A 436 -24.58 -13.17 21.89
C GLN A 436 -24.01 -11.80 21.54
N LEU A 437 -24.34 -11.28 20.36
CA LEU A 437 -23.83 -9.97 19.92
C LEU A 437 -24.30 -8.84 20.84
N LYS A 438 -25.57 -8.89 21.28
CA LYS A 438 -26.12 -7.93 22.25
C LYS A 438 -25.29 -7.88 23.52
N LYS A 439 -24.95 -9.04 24.09
CA LYS A 439 -24.12 -9.11 25.30
C LYS A 439 -22.76 -8.46 25.09
N VAL A 440 -22.08 -8.73 23.96
CA VAL A 440 -20.78 -8.13 23.66
C VAL A 440 -20.87 -6.59 23.56
N LEU A 441 -21.92 -6.08 22.91
CA LEU A 441 -22.18 -4.64 22.79
C LEU A 441 -22.49 -4.00 24.15
N GLU A 442 -23.37 -4.60 24.95
CA GLU A 442 -23.74 -4.13 26.29
C GLU A 442 -22.55 -4.14 27.25
N ASP A 443 -21.74 -5.19 27.22
CA ASP A 443 -20.53 -5.32 28.04
C ASP A 443 -19.55 -4.18 27.74
N ARG A 444 -19.28 -3.88 26.46
CA ARG A 444 -18.45 -2.73 26.06
C ARG A 444 -19.09 -1.40 26.47
N ASP A 445 -20.37 -1.20 26.14
CA ASP A 445 -21.08 0.06 26.34
C ASP A 445 -21.23 0.43 27.82
N SER A 446 -21.33 -0.57 28.71
CA SER A 446 -21.32 -0.37 30.17
C SER A 446 -20.03 0.27 30.71
N GLN A 447 -18.95 0.28 29.92
CA GLN A 447 -17.64 0.78 30.33
C GLN A 447 -17.42 2.28 30.02
N LEU A 448 -18.46 2.96 29.52
CA LEU A 448 -18.39 4.35 29.08
C LEU A 448 -18.89 5.37 30.11
N ASP A 449 -19.71 4.94 31.08
CA ASP A 449 -20.36 5.85 32.04
C ASP A 449 -19.38 6.56 32.98
N ASN A 450 -18.19 5.98 33.17
CA ASN A 450 -17.14 6.53 34.01
C ASN A 450 -15.97 7.09 33.17
N PRO A 451 -15.10 7.95 33.74
CA PRO A 451 -13.90 8.41 33.04
C PRO A 451 -12.81 7.32 32.90
N PHE A 452 -12.95 6.19 33.59
CA PHE A 452 -12.06 5.02 33.54
C PHE A 452 -12.83 3.76 33.10
N SER A 453 -12.11 2.73 32.65
CA SER A 453 -12.67 1.48 32.13
C SER A 453 -11.68 0.33 32.33
N LYS A 454 -12.18 -0.91 32.44
CA LYS A 454 -11.34 -2.12 32.31
C LYS A 454 -11.27 -2.63 30.86
N ASP A 455 -12.19 -2.19 30.00
CA ASP A 455 -12.18 -2.51 28.57
C ASP A 455 -11.06 -1.76 27.84
N ALA A 456 -10.18 -2.52 27.20
CA ALA A 456 -9.00 -2.02 26.52
C ALA A 456 -9.33 -1.11 25.32
N GLN A 457 -10.39 -1.40 24.56
CA GLN A 457 -10.80 -0.54 23.45
C GLN A 457 -11.32 0.80 23.94
N VAL A 458 -12.14 0.80 25.00
CA VAL A 458 -12.65 2.04 25.60
C VAL A 458 -11.50 2.89 26.16
N ASN A 459 -10.51 2.27 26.79
CA ASN A 459 -9.32 2.98 27.23
C ASN A 459 -8.53 3.55 26.04
N TYR A 460 -8.36 2.75 24.99
CA TYR A 460 -7.70 3.16 23.76
C TYR A 460 -8.39 4.34 23.08
N LEU A 461 -9.73 4.37 23.07
CA LEU A 461 -10.53 5.50 22.56
C LEU A 461 -10.25 6.81 23.31
N ARG A 462 -10.13 6.74 24.64
CA ARG A 462 -9.82 7.91 25.47
C ARG A 462 -8.40 8.40 25.21
N VAL A 463 -7.42 7.49 25.11
CA VAL A 463 -6.02 7.80 24.78
C VAL A 463 -5.92 8.42 23.38
N ALA A 464 -6.62 7.83 22.40
CA ALA A 464 -6.67 8.32 21.02
C ALA A 464 -7.08 9.79 20.96
N ARG A 465 -8.13 10.15 21.69
CA ARG A 465 -8.64 11.52 21.78
C ARG A 465 -7.78 12.46 22.62
N GLY A 466 -6.78 11.94 23.32
CA GLY A 466 -5.72 12.74 23.94
C GLY A 466 -4.84 13.42 22.89
N PHE A 467 -4.68 12.82 21.71
CA PHE A 467 -4.00 13.45 20.59
C PHE A 467 -4.92 14.44 19.86
N LEU A 468 -4.45 15.67 19.66
CA LEU A 468 -5.25 16.77 19.10
C LEU A 468 -5.77 16.45 17.69
N GLY A 469 -4.94 15.84 16.84
CA GLY A 469 -5.34 15.50 15.46
C GLY A 469 -6.50 14.51 15.45
N ASP A 470 -6.39 13.48 16.27
CA ASP A 470 -7.42 12.44 16.36
C ASP A 470 -8.73 12.97 16.96
N LYS A 471 -8.64 13.76 18.03
CA LYS A 471 -9.82 14.37 18.67
C LYS A 471 -10.63 15.22 17.71
N LEU A 472 -9.95 16.00 16.87
CA LEU A 472 -10.59 16.94 15.95
C LEU A 472 -11.10 16.27 14.69
N ILE A 473 -10.32 15.36 14.10
CA ILE A 473 -10.53 14.94 12.72
C ILE A 473 -10.99 13.48 12.65
N ARG A 474 -10.50 12.62 13.54
CA ARG A 474 -10.49 11.17 13.30
C ARG A 474 -11.42 10.35 14.18
N VAL A 475 -11.44 10.62 15.48
CA VAL A 475 -12.03 9.72 16.48
C VAL A 475 -13.29 10.32 17.06
N ALA A 476 -14.40 9.59 16.97
CA ALA A 476 -15.69 9.96 17.53
C ALA A 476 -15.61 10.13 19.05
N PRO A 477 -16.38 11.06 19.65
CA PRO A 477 -16.58 11.06 21.10
C PRO A 477 -17.12 9.68 21.54
N PRO A 478 -16.53 9.05 22.57
CA PRO A 478 -16.99 7.74 23.02
C PRO A 478 -18.46 7.79 23.45
N HIS A 479 -19.25 6.88 22.93
CA HIS A 479 -20.67 6.72 23.24
C HIS A 479 -21.07 5.26 23.04
N ARG A 480 -22.24 4.90 23.58
CA ARG A 480 -22.79 3.55 23.50
C ARG A 480 -23.14 3.26 22.04
N ILE A 481 -22.72 2.11 21.51
CA ILE A 481 -23.07 1.71 20.15
C ILE A 481 -24.60 1.56 20.05
N LEU A 482 -25.24 1.04 21.11
CA LEU A 482 -26.69 0.85 21.21
C LEU A 482 -27.48 2.13 21.58
N ASP A 483 -26.88 3.32 21.52
CA ASP A 483 -27.63 4.58 21.67
C ASP A 483 -28.44 4.86 20.41
N GLU A 484 -29.76 4.67 20.48
CA GLU A 484 -30.70 4.89 19.37
C GLU A 484 -30.60 6.31 18.78
N SER A 485 -30.21 7.32 19.58
CA SER A 485 -30.03 8.70 19.09
C SER A 485 -28.81 8.89 18.19
N LYS A 486 -27.96 7.86 18.07
CA LYS A 486 -26.73 7.81 17.26
C LYS A 486 -26.88 6.91 16.04
N GLY A 487 -28.05 6.29 15.86
CA GLY A 487 -28.37 5.33 14.83
C GLY A 487 -28.49 5.90 13.41
N PRO A 488 -28.76 5.05 12.41
CA PRO A 488 -28.99 3.60 12.54
C PRO A 488 -27.74 2.81 12.96
N LEU A 489 -27.92 1.55 13.32
CA LEU A 489 -26.85 0.57 13.50
C LEU A 489 -26.32 0.15 12.12
N ILE A 490 -25.03 -0.17 12.08
CA ILE A 490 -24.32 -0.50 10.85
C ILE A 490 -23.42 -1.70 11.13
N ALA A 491 -23.44 -2.67 10.23
CA ALA A 491 -22.49 -3.76 10.18
C ALA A 491 -21.83 -3.81 8.80
N VAL A 492 -20.50 -3.94 8.76
CA VAL A 492 -19.75 -4.04 7.50
C VAL A 492 -18.96 -5.33 7.50
N ARG A 493 -19.23 -6.20 6.53
CA ARG A 493 -18.51 -7.45 6.30
C ARG A 493 -17.15 -7.12 5.68
N LEU A 494 -16.09 -7.52 6.36
CA LEU A 494 -14.72 -7.24 5.97
C LEU A 494 -14.05 -8.49 5.39
N LYS A 495 -13.38 -8.31 4.26
CA LYS A 495 -12.63 -9.33 3.53
C LYS A 495 -11.16 -8.97 3.49
N PHE A 496 -10.31 -9.98 3.27
CA PHE A 496 -8.89 -9.72 3.01
C PHE A 496 -8.71 -9.05 1.65
N LEU A 497 -8.02 -7.91 1.67
CA LEU A 497 -7.69 -7.10 0.51
C LEU A 497 -6.21 -7.29 0.16
N THR A 498 -5.94 -7.90 -0.98
CA THR A 498 -4.57 -8.01 -1.49
C THR A 498 -4.06 -6.60 -1.84
N ARG A 499 -2.86 -6.24 -1.36
CA ARG A 499 -2.35 -4.90 -1.62
C ARG A 499 -0.88 -4.83 -1.99
N LYS A 500 0.03 -5.28 -1.12
CA LYS A 500 1.48 -5.10 -1.33
C LYS A 500 2.27 -6.39 -1.20
N THR A 501 3.31 -6.49 -2.00
CA THR A 501 4.40 -7.47 -1.82
C THR A 501 5.51 -6.81 -1.01
N LEU A 502 5.92 -7.43 0.11
CA LEU A 502 7.00 -6.90 0.95
C LEU A 502 8.36 -7.50 0.58
N GLY A 503 8.37 -8.74 0.09
CA GLY A 503 9.55 -9.34 -0.53
C GLY A 503 9.80 -8.90 -1.97
N GLY A 504 10.85 -9.44 -2.59
CA GLY A 504 11.13 -9.19 -4.01
C GLY A 504 12.59 -9.40 -4.40
N LEU A 505 13.00 -8.72 -5.48
CA LEU A 505 14.38 -8.74 -5.98
C LEU A 505 15.35 -8.18 -4.94
N GLU A 506 16.38 -8.96 -4.60
CA GLU A 506 17.45 -8.56 -3.68
C GLU A 506 18.36 -7.52 -4.37
N THR A 507 18.57 -6.37 -3.72
CA THR A 507 19.40 -5.29 -4.27
C THR A 507 20.35 -4.69 -3.25
N ASN A 508 21.54 -4.27 -3.68
CA ASN A 508 22.38 -3.38 -2.86
C ASN A 508 21.75 -1.97 -2.72
N LEU A 509 22.39 -1.05 -2.00
CA LEU A 509 21.86 0.32 -1.76
C LEU A 509 21.83 1.22 -3.01
N ASP A 510 22.55 0.87 -4.07
CA ASP A 510 22.45 1.52 -5.38
C ASP A 510 21.32 0.92 -6.24
N GLY A 511 20.61 -0.09 -5.73
CA GLY A 511 19.52 -0.79 -6.38
C GLY A 511 19.96 -1.75 -7.48
N GLN A 512 21.25 -2.11 -7.53
CA GLN A 512 21.75 -3.16 -8.41
C GLN A 512 21.24 -4.51 -7.92
N CYS A 513 20.67 -5.30 -8.81
CA CYS A 513 20.21 -6.65 -8.48
C CYS A 513 21.41 -7.54 -8.17
N LEU A 514 21.23 -8.49 -7.26
CA LEU A 514 22.26 -9.43 -6.86
C LEU A 514 21.97 -10.82 -7.41
N ASN A 515 23.02 -11.60 -7.63
CA ASN A 515 22.94 -13.04 -7.86
C ASN A 515 22.69 -13.76 -6.52
N PRO A 516 22.27 -15.05 -6.52
CA PRO A 516 22.08 -15.84 -5.30
C PRO A 516 23.33 -15.95 -4.42
N ASP A 517 24.53 -15.79 -4.97
CA ASP A 517 25.79 -15.77 -4.23
C ASP A 517 26.13 -14.40 -3.59
N GLY A 518 25.30 -13.37 -3.83
CA GLY A 518 25.45 -12.02 -3.29
C GLY A 518 26.29 -11.07 -4.15
N THR A 519 26.86 -11.55 -5.26
CA THR A 519 27.55 -10.70 -6.24
C THR A 519 26.54 -9.86 -7.04
N VAL A 520 26.99 -8.74 -7.60
CA VAL A 520 26.14 -7.90 -8.45
C VAL A 520 25.87 -8.60 -9.78
N LEU A 521 24.61 -8.61 -10.23
CA LEU A 521 24.23 -8.95 -11.60
C LEU A 521 24.35 -7.69 -12.47
N PRO A 522 25.43 -7.53 -13.27
CA PRO A 522 25.72 -6.27 -13.94
C PRO A 522 24.63 -5.89 -14.95
N GLY A 523 24.30 -4.60 -15.00
CA GLY A 523 23.32 -4.05 -15.93
C GLY A 523 21.86 -4.18 -15.48
N LEU A 524 21.57 -4.90 -14.39
CA LEU A 524 20.21 -5.04 -13.86
C LEU A 524 20.01 -4.27 -12.55
N TYR A 525 18.94 -3.49 -12.48
CA TYR A 525 18.53 -2.71 -11.33
C TYR A 525 17.06 -2.98 -11.01
N ALA A 526 16.64 -2.75 -9.77
CA ALA A 526 15.24 -2.84 -9.38
C ALA A 526 14.85 -1.81 -8.31
N CYS A 527 13.63 -1.30 -8.39
CA CYS A 527 13.11 -0.32 -7.42
C CYS A 527 11.60 -0.47 -7.20
N GLY A 528 11.14 0.14 -6.11
CA GLY A 528 9.75 0.06 -5.68
C GLY A 528 9.36 -1.34 -5.25
N GLU A 529 8.07 -1.66 -5.36
CA GLU A 529 7.51 -2.91 -4.85
C GLU A 529 8.13 -4.18 -5.49
N ALA A 530 8.69 -4.09 -6.70
CA ALA A 530 9.37 -5.22 -7.35
C ALA A 530 10.63 -5.70 -6.61
N SER A 531 11.28 -4.80 -5.84
CA SER A 531 12.42 -5.12 -4.98
C SER A 531 12.07 -5.07 -3.49
N GLY A 532 10.81 -5.31 -3.12
CA GLY A 532 10.38 -5.18 -1.72
C GLY A 532 10.57 -3.76 -1.16
N PHE A 533 10.43 -2.75 -2.03
CA PHE A 533 10.74 -1.33 -1.79
C PHE A 533 12.23 -1.02 -1.58
N GLY A 534 13.10 -2.00 -1.76
CA GLY A 534 14.55 -1.94 -1.58
C GLY A 534 15.06 -3.22 -0.92
N GLY A 535 16.12 -3.81 -1.47
CA GLY A 535 16.83 -4.92 -0.83
C GLY A 535 16.06 -6.25 -0.78
N GLY A 536 14.90 -6.33 -1.43
CA GLY A 536 14.02 -7.50 -1.41
C GLY A 536 13.23 -7.65 -0.11
N GLY A 537 13.11 -6.59 0.70
CA GLY A 537 12.48 -6.74 2.02
C GLY A 537 12.63 -5.55 2.93
N MET A 538 12.57 -4.31 2.43
CA MET A 538 12.84 -3.12 3.24
C MET A 538 12.00 -3.06 4.52
N HIS A 539 10.77 -3.57 4.49
CA HIS A 539 9.84 -3.56 5.62
C HIS A 539 9.94 -4.78 6.54
N GLY A 540 10.78 -5.77 6.24
CA GLY A 540 10.77 -7.04 6.97
C GLY A 540 9.41 -7.72 6.91
N LYS A 541 8.90 -8.16 8.07
CA LYS A 541 7.62 -8.87 8.25
C LYS A 541 6.41 -7.95 8.39
N ASN A 542 6.55 -6.76 9.00
CA ASN A 542 5.47 -5.79 9.11
C ASN A 542 5.89 -4.38 8.68
N ALA A 543 5.07 -3.76 7.83
CA ALA A 543 5.27 -2.38 7.39
C ALA A 543 4.68 -1.38 8.39
N LEU A 544 5.03 -0.10 8.23
CA LEU A 544 4.37 1.01 8.93
C LEU A 544 3.54 1.83 7.93
N GLU A 545 2.44 2.41 8.37
CA GLU A 545 1.61 3.21 7.46
C GLU A 545 2.34 4.42 6.85
N GLY A 546 2.09 4.68 5.56
CA GLY A 546 2.70 5.77 4.80
C GLY A 546 4.11 5.50 4.28
N THR A 547 4.62 4.27 4.39
CA THR A 547 5.98 3.94 3.95
C THR A 547 6.05 3.45 2.52
N PHE A 548 4.97 2.89 1.95
CA PHE A 548 4.99 2.30 0.60
C PHE A 548 5.29 3.32 -0.52
N LEU A 549 4.55 4.44 -0.57
CA LEU A 549 4.85 5.51 -1.55
C LEU A 549 6.24 6.10 -1.32
N GLY A 550 6.60 6.32 -0.05
CA GLY A 550 7.92 6.79 0.32
C GLY A 550 9.04 5.84 -0.11
N GLY A 551 8.82 4.53 -0.01
CA GLY A 551 9.76 3.48 -0.42
C GLY A 551 9.94 3.45 -1.94
N CYS A 552 8.86 3.63 -2.71
CA CYS A 552 8.96 3.81 -4.17
C CYS A 552 9.79 5.04 -4.54
N ILE A 553 9.59 6.17 -3.85
CA ILE A 553 10.37 7.39 -4.06
C ILE A 553 11.83 7.17 -3.67
N HIS A 554 12.08 6.57 -2.51
CA HIS A 554 13.43 6.38 -1.99
C HIS A 554 14.26 5.45 -2.89
N SER A 555 13.78 4.23 -3.13
CA SER A 555 14.48 3.27 -3.99
C SER A 555 14.61 3.77 -5.43
N GLY A 556 13.53 4.35 -6.00
CA GLY A 556 13.58 4.94 -7.34
C GLY A 556 14.64 6.04 -7.43
N LYS A 557 14.71 6.93 -6.43
CA LYS A 557 15.70 8.01 -6.36
C LYS A 557 17.13 7.46 -6.32
N ARG A 558 17.40 6.47 -5.44
CA ARG A 558 18.75 5.87 -5.33
C ARG A 558 19.19 5.19 -6.62
N VAL A 559 18.29 4.46 -7.27
CA VAL A 559 18.57 3.83 -8.57
C VAL A 559 18.86 4.87 -9.63
N GLY A 560 18.03 5.92 -9.75
CA GLY A 560 18.27 6.98 -10.72
C GLY A 560 19.56 7.75 -10.48
N GLU A 561 19.93 8.00 -9.22
CA GLU A 561 21.22 8.59 -8.86
C GLU A 561 22.41 7.67 -9.16
N ALA A 562 22.27 6.36 -8.96
CA ALA A 562 23.32 5.40 -9.31
C ALA A 562 23.53 5.35 -10.82
N LEU A 563 22.44 5.32 -11.59
CA LEU A 563 22.46 5.38 -13.06
C LEU A 563 22.98 6.71 -13.59
N ALA A 564 22.82 7.82 -12.86
CA ALA A 564 23.41 9.10 -13.24
C ALA A 564 24.95 9.11 -13.12
N ARG A 565 25.52 8.30 -12.21
CA ARG A 565 26.97 8.26 -11.93
C ARG A 565 27.74 7.32 -12.86
N GLY A 566 27.16 6.19 -13.24
CA GLY A 566 27.73 5.24 -14.22
C GLY A 566 27.37 5.65 -15.63
#